data_AF-A0A1E5IYD6-F1
#
_entry.id   AF-A0A1E5IYD6-F1
#
_cell.length_a   1.000
_cell.length_b   1.000
_cell.length_c   1.000
_cell.angle_alpha   90.00
_cell.angle_beta   90.00
_cell.angle_gamma   90.00
#
_symmetry.space_group_name_H-M   'P 1'
#
loop_
_entity.id
_entity.type
_entity.pdbx_description
1 polymer ?
#
loop_
_entity_poly.entity_id
_entity_poly.type
_entity_poly.pdbx_seq_one_letter_code
_entity_poly.pdbx_strand_id
1 'polypeptide(L)'
;MKLLKLITKVDGNVIREIEFKDTLNIITNKRDSNLSGNQIGKSVPGRIIDFLLDGSINPIYVDEEFGTAEPSIQQLFEEHNVTSSLSYIGLDSNITEIKRTLAIEASDICYYVDSEVKTKKEYNTHILKTMFNVHSTKPTLRKLAPKFLRTDTNRMTKTVKFNDDKFPISQADRNTLFLYLFNVEDTEILSKIQKFKTLLDNYKKKLTSFNGIIKDDKIIGTIESIKKELGKLEKSLLLSENNTDKLAIIDEINSIDNEQNNLSDQILSLELKVNNITKTQRLFETNQNHQLLSELEAIYGYAAIKMDSVIRDYDSVLRFHNHLLDTKSEFITDGLEKLQLKLHKATDNLKLLEKKKSSLYLELKSKKKIDEISDSVIRIGKLNKTLIELNAIVEKKDSIETRLEQETKNLEELSEKLSGELQNVLTFETEFKKNFKAYTKIFYGIEYNFNLNLDTTNGDCQPSVDDIQSNNDGGLKRLEAITFDLSYIKSVDSLNLLRPTFVVHDSIDEVDIKHIRQLFDESIQLSGQHVVSMLVSQLEKGDYQKYKDYIVLELSQEDKYFKV
;
A
#
# COMPACT_ATOMS: atom_id res chain seq x y z
N MET A 1 16.09 4.97 -17.81
CA MET A 1 15.16 6.12 -17.73
C MET A 1 15.94 7.38 -18.04
N LYS A 2 15.42 8.26 -18.90
CA LYS A 2 16.11 9.51 -19.30
C LYS A 2 15.12 10.66 -19.46
N LEU A 3 15.40 11.81 -18.87
CA LEU A 3 14.70 13.07 -19.14
C LEU A 3 15.02 13.55 -20.55
N LEU A 4 14.01 13.97 -21.31
CA LEU A 4 14.18 14.49 -22.67
C LEU A 4 13.97 16.00 -22.71
N LYS A 5 12.83 16.46 -22.20
CA LYS A 5 12.40 17.84 -22.43
C LYS A 5 11.49 18.36 -21.33
N LEU A 6 11.78 19.56 -20.83
CA LEU A 6 10.89 20.31 -19.93
C LEU A 6 10.32 21.52 -20.69
N ILE A 7 9.00 21.63 -20.75
CA ILE A 7 8.31 22.74 -21.42
C ILE A 7 7.39 23.43 -20.41
N THR A 8 7.41 24.76 -20.40
CA THR A 8 6.44 25.58 -19.66
C THR A 8 5.69 26.49 -20.61
N LYS A 9 4.36 26.49 -20.50
CA LYS A 9 3.43 27.26 -21.33
C LYS A 9 2.59 28.20 -20.48
N VAL A 10 2.31 29.39 -21.01
CA VAL A 10 1.34 30.36 -20.48
C VAL A 10 0.29 30.57 -21.56
N ASP A 11 -0.98 30.30 -21.24
CA ASP A 11 -2.11 30.37 -22.17
C ASP A 11 -1.87 29.61 -23.48
N GLY A 12 -1.22 28.45 -23.37
CA GLY A 12 -0.88 27.59 -24.50
C GLY A 12 0.39 27.98 -25.27
N ASN A 13 0.94 29.18 -25.05
CA ASN A 13 2.18 29.63 -25.68
C ASN A 13 3.40 29.13 -24.90
N VAL A 14 4.39 28.56 -25.61
CA VAL A 14 5.65 28.11 -24.99
C VAL A 14 6.47 29.33 -24.56
N ILE A 15 6.70 29.46 -23.25
CA ILE A 15 7.56 30.51 -22.70
C ILE A 15 8.96 29.99 -22.38
N ARG A 16 9.09 28.71 -22.04
CA ARG A 16 10.36 28.03 -21.75
C ARG A 16 10.38 26.61 -22.29
N GLU A 17 11.55 26.24 -22.75
CA GLU A 17 11.86 24.94 -23.29
C GLU A 17 13.30 24.59 -22.92
N ILE A 18 13.50 23.41 -22.34
CA ILE A 18 14.81 22.89 -21.95
C ILE A 18 14.91 21.48 -22.52
N GLU A 19 15.88 21.25 -23.39
CA GLU A 19 16.20 19.92 -23.91
C GLU A 19 17.38 19.34 -23.12
N PHE A 20 17.16 18.20 -22.47
CA PHE A 20 18.17 17.55 -21.66
C PHE A 20 19.08 16.66 -22.51
N LYS A 21 20.37 16.75 -22.25
CA LYS A 21 21.43 15.89 -22.76
C LYS A 21 21.55 14.63 -21.91
N ASP A 22 22.16 13.60 -22.49
CA ASP A 22 22.34 12.30 -21.85
C ASP A 22 23.23 12.31 -20.59
N THR A 23 24.08 13.33 -20.43
CA THR A 23 25.09 13.39 -19.36
C THR A 23 24.95 14.67 -18.52
N LEU A 24 25.88 15.62 -18.61
CA LEU A 24 25.85 16.87 -17.88
C LEU A 24 24.89 17.88 -18.51
N ASN A 25 24.10 18.55 -17.67
CA ASN A 25 23.11 19.55 -18.03
C ASN A 25 23.24 20.76 -17.09
N ILE A 26 23.76 21.87 -17.60
CA ILE A 26 24.03 23.08 -16.80
C ILE A 26 22.94 24.12 -17.04
N ILE A 27 22.38 24.63 -15.96
CA ILE A 27 21.44 25.75 -15.92
C ILE A 27 22.14 26.93 -15.27
N THR A 28 22.30 28.03 -15.98
CA THR A 28 23.07 29.17 -15.50
C THR A 28 22.52 30.52 -15.95
N ASN A 29 23.17 31.60 -15.55
CA ASN A 29 22.86 32.95 -16.02
C ASN A 29 23.75 33.32 -17.22
N LYS A 30 23.28 34.21 -18.08
CA LYS A 30 24.11 34.81 -19.12
C LYS A 30 25.32 35.49 -18.50
N ARG A 31 26.46 35.33 -19.16
CA ARG A 31 27.72 35.92 -18.73
C ARG A 31 27.75 37.42 -19.09
N ASP A 32 27.27 38.24 -18.17
CA ASP A 32 27.39 39.69 -18.22
C ASP A 32 27.96 40.19 -16.88
N SER A 33 29.06 40.94 -16.94
CA SER A 33 29.75 41.45 -15.75
C SER A 33 28.95 42.54 -15.01
N ASN A 34 27.94 43.13 -15.65
CA ASN A 34 27.21 44.28 -15.12
C ASN A 34 25.85 43.92 -14.51
N LEU A 35 25.40 42.67 -14.63
CA LEU A 35 24.08 42.24 -14.19
C LEU A 35 24.18 41.18 -13.09
N SER A 36 23.39 41.36 -12.03
CA SER A 36 23.24 40.34 -10.98
C SER A 36 22.57 39.10 -11.54
N GLY A 37 23.23 37.93 -11.40
CA GLY A 37 22.68 36.63 -11.77
C GLY A 37 21.68 36.06 -10.75
N ASN A 38 21.35 36.81 -9.69
CA ASN A 38 20.44 36.38 -8.64
C ASN A 38 18.98 36.64 -9.01
N GLN A 39 18.07 35.84 -8.46
CA GLN A 39 16.61 35.98 -8.62
C GLN A 39 16.05 35.91 -10.06
N ILE A 40 16.81 35.37 -11.02
CA ILE A 40 16.34 35.17 -12.40
C ILE A 40 15.59 33.83 -12.64
N GLY A 41 15.48 32.99 -11.60
CA GLY A 41 14.78 31.70 -11.67
C GLY A 41 15.63 30.48 -12.03
N LYS A 42 16.94 30.46 -11.73
CA LYS A 42 17.84 29.31 -12.02
C LYS A 42 17.40 28.00 -11.35
N SER A 43 16.85 28.10 -10.14
CA SER A 43 16.33 26.97 -9.36
C SER A 43 14.96 26.47 -9.83
N VAL A 44 14.23 27.27 -10.61
CA VAL A 44 12.84 27.00 -11.00
C VAL A 44 12.68 25.71 -11.81
N PRO A 45 13.54 25.39 -12.80
CA PRO A 45 13.45 24.12 -13.53
C PRO A 45 13.45 22.89 -12.62
N GLY A 46 14.36 22.82 -11.64
CA GLY A 46 14.41 21.71 -10.70
C GLY A 46 13.17 21.63 -9.81
N ARG A 47 12.67 22.79 -9.35
CA ARG A 47 11.44 22.87 -8.54
C ARG A 47 10.18 22.50 -9.34
N ILE A 48 10.14 22.79 -10.65
CA ILE A 48 9.07 22.32 -11.53
C ILE A 48 9.14 20.82 -11.74
N ILE A 49 10.33 20.22 -11.88
CA ILE A 49 10.47 18.77 -11.93
C ILE A 49 9.99 18.15 -10.60
N ASP A 50 10.36 18.72 -9.45
CA ASP A 50 9.85 18.27 -8.13
C ASP A 50 8.33 18.38 -8.06
N PHE A 51 7.75 19.48 -8.54
CA PHE A 51 6.32 19.63 -8.68
C PHE A 51 5.73 18.54 -9.59
N LEU A 52 6.27 18.29 -10.78
CA LEU A 52 5.78 17.23 -11.66
C LEU A 52 5.86 15.83 -11.04
N LEU A 53 6.78 15.60 -10.09
CA LEU A 53 6.92 14.37 -9.30
C LEU A 53 6.24 14.44 -7.91
N ASP A 54 5.03 15.02 -7.87
CA ASP A 54 4.16 15.13 -6.68
C ASP A 54 4.68 16.07 -5.55
N GLY A 55 5.54 17.02 -5.89
CA GLY A 55 5.93 18.13 -5.02
C GLY A 55 4.84 19.21 -4.89
N SER A 56 5.03 20.10 -3.91
CA SER A 56 4.21 21.30 -3.70
C SER A 56 4.58 22.38 -4.73
N ILE A 57 3.62 23.25 -5.06
CA ILE A 57 3.86 24.42 -5.90
C ILE A 57 4.60 25.53 -5.15
N ASN A 58 4.45 25.60 -3.82
CA ASN A 58 4.97 26.71 -3.00
C ASN A 58 6.45 27.00 -3.23
N PRO A 59 7.38 26.02 -3.27
CA PRO A 59 8.80 26.31 -3.50
C PRO A 59 9.09 27.10 -4.78
N ILE A 60 8.19 27.08 -5.78
CA ILE A 60 8.38 27.79 -7.05
C ILE A 60 8.30 29.31 -6.88
N TYR A 61 7.44 29.81 -5.98
CA TYR A 61 7.13 31.24 -5.89
C TYR A 61 6.99 31.77 -4.46
N VAL A 62 6.99 30.92 -3.44
CA VAL A 62 6.89 31.31 -2.02
C VAL A 62 8.28 31.24 -1.40
N ASP A 63 8.68 32.34 -0.77
CA ASP A 63 9.90 32.41 0.01
C ASP A 63 9.85 31.47 1.22
N GLU A 64 10.96 30.75 1.45
CA GLU A 64 11.00 29.69 2.46
C GLU A 64 11.06 30.23 3.90
N GLU A 65 11.71 31.38 4.09
CA GLU A 65 11.99 32.00 5.39
C GLU A 65 10.77 32.76 5.91
N PHE A 66 10.15 33.58 5.04
CA PHE A 66 9.04 34.45 5.42
C PHE A 66 7.67 33.91 5.02
N GLY A 67 7.61 32.88 4.18
CA GLY A 67 6.34 32.36 3.64
C GLY A 67 5.63 33.33 2.70
N THR A 68 6.34 34.35 2.21
CA THR A 68 5.80 35.39 1.34
C THR A 68 5.88 34.97 -0.11
N ALA A 69 4.77 35.07 -0.84
CA ALA A 69 4.72 34.82 -2.27
C ALA A 69 5.36 35.97 -3.06
N GLU A 70 6.08 35.63 -4.12
CA GLU A 70 6.60 36.57 -5.10
C GLU A 70 5.42 37.11 -5.93
N PRO A 71 5.08 38.41 -5.83
CA PRO A 71 3.81 38.94 -6.34
C PRO A 71 3.61 38.73 -7.85
N SER A 72 4.68 38.89 -8.64
CA SER A 72 4.64 38.75 -10.10
C SER A 72 4.30 37.32 -10.55
N ILE A 73 4.85 36.32 -9.87
CA ILE A 73 4.61 34.90 -10.18
C ILE A 73 3.25 34.46 -9.62
N GLN A 74 2.86 34.98 -8.45
CA GLN A 74 1.54 34.73 -7.89
C GLN A 74 0.44 35.23 -8.84
N GLN A 75 0.54 36.50 -9.28
CA GLN A 75 -0.40 37.08 -10.23
C GLN A 75 -0.47 36.27 -11.53
N LEU A 76 0.68 35.80 -12.04
CA LEU A 76 0.74 34.94 -13.23
C LEU A 76 -0.08 33.65 -13.05
N PHE A 77 0.01 33.00 -11.88
CA PHE A 77 -0.75 31.76 -11.61
C PHE A 77 -2.24 32.01 -11.33
N GLU A 78 -2.62 33.22 -10.91
CA GLU A 78 -4.02 33.60 -10.68
C GLU A 78 -4.73 34.04 -11.98
N GLU A 79 -4.01 34.75 -12.86
CA GLU A 79 -4.60 35.37 -14.05
C GLU A 79 -4.45 34.55 -15.33
N HIS A 80 -3.45 33.67 -15.41
CA HIS A 80 -3.13 32.92 -16.63
C HIS A 80 -3.11 31.41 -16.42
N ASN A 81 -3.39 30.66 -17.49
CA ASN A 81 -3.30 29.20 -17.47
C ASN A 81 -1.85 28.76 -17.70
N VAL A 82 -1.13 28.52 -16.61
CA VAL A 82 0.26 28.05 -16.65
C VAL A 82 0.31 26.53 -16.56
N THR A 83 0.99 25.89 -17.51
CA THR A 83 1.20 24.44 -17.51
C THR A 83 2.67 24.10 -17.75
N SER A 84 3.15 23.05 -17.10
CA SER A 84 4.47 22.47 -17.39
C SER A 84 4.35 21.00 -17.74
N SER A 85 5.15 20.56 -18.71
CA SER A 85 5.26 19.16 -19.11
C SER A 85 6.71 18.69 -19.12
N LEU A 86 6.91 17.43 -18.74
CA LEU A 86 8.19 16.73 -18.77
C LEU A 86 8.05 15.49 -19.64
N SER A 87 8.76 15.48 -20.76
CA SER A 87 8.94 14.31 -21.61
C SER A 87 10.16 13.51 -21.17
N TYR A 88 10.04 12.19 -21.12
CA TYR A 88 11.11 11.29 -20.71
C TYR A 88 11.00 9.93 -21.42
N ILE A 89 12.10 9.18 -21.46
CA ILE A 89 12.16 7.76 -21.81
C ILE A 89 12.04 6.96 -20.50
N GLY A 90 10.97 6.18 -20.37
CA GLY A 90 10.73 5.30 -19.23
C GLY A 90 11.72 4.14 -19.13
N LEU A 91 11.66 3.38 -18.05
CA LEU A 91 12.40 2.12 -17.89
C LEU A 91 11.88 1.03 -18.83
N ASP A 92 10.67 1.19 -19.34
CA ASP A 92 10.05 0.39 -20.40
C ASP A 92 10.49 0.80 -21.81
N SER A 93 11.41 1.76 -21.92
CA SER A 93 11.92 2.34 -23.19
C SER A 93 10.89 3.12 -24.01
N ASN A 94 9.69 3.38 -23.47
CA ASN A 94 8.69 4.21 -24.13
C ASN A 94 8.95 5.70 -23.86
N ILE A 95 8.60 6.55 -24.83
CA ILE A 95 8.56 8.00 -24.63
C ILE A 95 7.21 8.34 -24.03
N THR A 96 7.23 9.07 -22.92
CA THR A 96 6.03 9.52 -22.22
C THR A 96 6.14 10.98 -21.85
N GLU A 97 5.03 11.70 -21.92
CA GLU A 97 4.89 13.06 -21.42
C GLU A 97 3.98 13.09 -20.18
N ILE A 98 4.49 13.63 -19.07
CA ILE A 98 3.68 13.99 -17.91
C ILE A 98 3.49 15.50 -17.87
N LYS A 99 2.27 15.97 -17.56
CA LYS A 99 1.95 17.39 -17.51
C LYS A 99 1.07 17.73 -16.31
N ARG A 100 1.30 18.89 -15.70
CA ARG A 100 0.46 19.47 -14.64
C ARG A 100 0.16 20.94 -14.90
N THR A 101 -1.00 21.40 -14.43
CA THR A 101 -1.29 22.83 -14.29
C THR A 101 -0.61 23.38 -13.04
N LEU A 102 0.06 24.53 -13.16
CA LEU A 102 0.64 25.28 -12.05
C LEU A 102 -0.43 26.24 -11.54
N ALA A 103 -1.20 25.78 -10.56
CA ALA A 103 -2.28 26.55 -9.96
C ALA A 103 -2.13 26.60 -8.44
N ILE A 104 -2.57 27.71 -7.85
CA ILE A 104 -2.57 27.94 -6.40
C ILE A 104 -3.68 27.11 -5.74
N GLU A 105 -4.88 27.16 -6.33
CA GLU A 105 -6.03 26.39 -5.85
C GLU A 105 -5.92 24.92 -6.27
N ALA A 106 -6.10 24.02 -5.30
CA ALA A 106 -5.97 22.59 -5.54
C ALA A 106 -7.02 22.04 -6.53
N SER A 107 -8.18 22.71 -6.66
CA SER A 107 -9.23 22.36 -7.62
C SER A 107 -8.80 22.51 -9.08
N ASP A 108 -7.86 23.41 -9.34
CA ASP A 108 -7.48 23.81 -10.71
C ASP A 108 -6.27 23.00 -11.22
N ILE A 109 -5.65 22.24 -10.32
CA ILE A 109 -4.55 21.33 -10.63
C ILE A 109 -5.11 20.13 -11.42
N CYS A 110 -4.83 20.11 -12.71
CA CYS A 110 -5.08 18.97 -13.57
C CYS A 110 -3.82 18.15 -13.80
N TYR A 111 -3.96 16.82 -13.87
CA TYR A 111 -2.88 15.87 -14.13
C TYR A 111 -3.08 15.21 -15.49
N TYR A 112 -2.02 15.14 -16.30
CA TYR A 112 -2.06 14.56 -17.63
C TYR A 112 -0.91 13.58 -17.84
N VAL A 113 -1.19 12.48 -18.54
CA VAL A 113 -0.19 11.54 -19.06
C VAL A 113 -0.51 11.35 -20.54
N ASP A 114 0.46 11.63 -21.42
CA ASP A 114 0.31 11.56 -22.88
C ASP A 114 -0.97 12.27 -23.39
N SER A 115 -1.20 13.49 -22.89
CA SER A 115 -2.39 14.31 -23.15
C SER A 115 -3.73 13.80 -22.60
N GLU A 116 -3.79 12.64 -21.95
CA GLU A 116 -4.98 12.15 -21.27
C GLU A 116 -5.07 12.66 -19.83
N VAL A 117 -6.25 13.13 -19.42
CA VAL A 117 -6.51 13.53 -18.02
C VAL A 117 -6.50 12.29 -17.13
N LYS A 118 -5.78 12.36 -16.00
CA LYS A 118 -5.71 11.29 -15.00
C LYS A 118 -6.06 11.83 -13.61
N THR A 119 -6.51 10.95 -12.73
CA THR A 119 -6.55 11.27 -11.30
C THR A 119 -5.14 11.37 -10.74
N LYS A 120 -4.95 12.11 -9.64
CA LYS A 120 -3.64 12.18 -8.93
C LYS A 120 -3.06 10.79 -8.64
N LYS A 121 -3.91 9.84 -8.23
CA LYS A 121 -3.49 8.47 -7.89
C LYS A 121 -2.97 7.73 -9.13
N GLU A 122 -3.68 7.80 -10.25
CA GLU A 122 -3.26 7.16 -11.51
C GLU A 122 -1.97 7.78 -12.05
N TYR A 123 -1.87 9.11 -12.02
CA TYR A 123 -0.68 9.85 -12.42
C TYR A 123 0.55 9.43 -11.59
N ASN A 124 0.44 9.43 -10.26
CA ASN A 124 1.53 8.98 -9.37
C ASN A 124 1.88 7.51 -9.58
N THR A 125 0.87 6.65 -9.76
CA THR A 125 1.07 5.20 -10.01
C THR A 125 1.79 4.97 -11.33
N HIS A 126 1.44 5.72 -12.37
CA HIS A 126 2.08 5.65 -13.67
C HIS A 126 3.57 6.00 -13.54
N ILE A 127 3.90 7.15 -12.94
CA ILE A 127 5.29 7.59 -12.73
C ILE A 127 6.09 6.57 -11.92
N LEU A 128 5.54 6.05 -10.82
CA LEU A 128 6.22 5.04 -10.00
C LEU A 128 6.59 3.80 -10.82
N LYS A 129 5.73 3.37 -11.74
CA LYS A 129 5.99 2.21 -12.60
C LYS A 129 7.00 2.53 -13.70
N THR A 130 6.79 3.61 -14.45
CA THR A 130 7.58 3.92 -15.65
C THR A 130 8.93 4.55 -15.35
N MET A 131 9.02 5.42 -14.33
CA MET A 131 10.30 6.05 -13.95
C MET A 131 11.07 5.26 -12.91
N PHE A 132 10.38 4.65 -11.93
CA PHE A 132 11.01 4.09 -10.72
C PHE A 132 10.92 2.55 -10.60
N ASN A 133 10.17 1.87 -11.48
CA ASN A 133 9.94 0.42 -11.38
C ASN A 133 9.38 -0.03 -10.01
N VAL A 134 8.46 0.77 -9.44
CA VAL A 134 7.78 0.48 -8.17
C VAL A 134 6.32 0.11 -8.45
N HIS A 135 5.93 -1.10 -8.02
CA HIS A 135 4.57 -1.63 -8.17
C HIS A 135 3.79 -1.74 -6.85
N SER A 136 4.48 -1.59 -5.72
CA SER A 136 3.93 -1.65 -4.37
C SER A 136 3.27 -0.33 -3.95
N THR A 137 2.58 -0.35 -2.80
CA THR A 137 1.96 0.89 -2.26
C THR A 137 2.97 1.84 -1.64
N LYS A 138 4.13 1.31 -1.23
CA LYS A 138 5.28 2.06 -0.71
C LYS A 138 6.56 1.67 -1.45
N PRO A 139 7.53 2.59 -1.63
CA PRO A 139 7.47 4.00 -1.26
C PRO A 139 6.50 4.80 -2.15
N THR A 140 5.89 5.85 -1.58
CA THR A 140 5.08 6.80 -2.34
C THR A 140 5.98 7.74 -3.15
N LEU A 141 5.51 8.25 -4.30
CA LEU A 141 6.29 9.13 -5.18
C LEU A 141 6.93 10.31 -4.43
N ARG A 142 6.16 11.04 -3.60
CA ARG A 142 6.67 12.16 -2.80
C ARG A 142 7.80 11.80 -1.83
N LYS A 143 7.86 10.55 -1.35
CA LYS A 143 8.93 10.07 -0.44
C LYS A 143 10.15 9.58 -1.20
N LEU A 144 10.00 9.26 -2.48
CA LEU A 144 11.04 8.71 -3.34
C LEU A 144 11.73 9.80 -4.18
N ALA A 145 10.96 10.68 -4.82
CA ALA A 145 11.47 11.71 -5.71
C ALA A 145 12.53 12.65 -5.09
N PRO A 146 12.45 13.08 -3.80
CA PRO A 146 13.44 13.96 -3.20
C PRO A 146 14.87 13.43 -3.20
N LYS A 147 15.06 12.09 -3.23
CA LYS A 147 16.38 11.46 -3.39
C LYS A 147 17.05 11.79 -4.72
N PHE A 148 16.27 12.10 -5.75
CA PHE A 148 16.77 12.43 -7.09
C PHE A 148 16.70 13.95 -7.37
N LEU A 149 16.07 14.71 -6.45
CA LEU A 149 15.76 16.12 -6.61
C LEU A 149 16.20 16.90 -5.35
N ARG A 150 17.46 17.30 -5.31
CA ARG A 150 18.00 18.19 -4.27
C ARG A 150 17.85 19.64 -4.71
N THR A 151 16.61 20.13 -4.64
CA THR A 151 16.18 21.43 -5.20
C THR A 151 16.21 22.57 -4.18
N ASP A 152 16.70 22.31 -2.97
CA ASP A 152 16.78 23.26 -1.87
C ASP A 152 18.08 23.04 -1.07
N THR A 153 18.45 24.06 -0.30
CA THR A 153 19.68 24.06 0.51
C THR A 153 19.70 22.92 1.52
N ASN A 154 18.55 22.59 2.11
CA ASN A 154 18.44 21.59 3.16
C ASN A 154 18.74 20.18 2.63
N ARG A 155 18.16 19.81 1.48
CA ARG A 155 18.46 18.55 0.80
C ARG A 155 19.90 18.50 0.29
N MET A 156 20.46 19.64 -0.13
CA MET A 156 21.84 19.71 -0.62
C MET A 156 22.89 19.53 0.48
N THR A 157 22.59 19.87 1.74
CA THR A 157 23.53 19.69 2.87
C THR A 157 23.38 18.35 3.57
N LYS A 158 22.41 17.51 3.19
CA LYS A 158 22.13 16.23 3.84
C LYS A 158 22.41 15.03 2.93
N THR A 159 23.53 14.35 3.11
CA THR A 159 23.94 13.22 2.26
C THR A 159 22.96 12.05 2.24
N VAL A 160 22.56 11.56 3.42
CA VAL A 160 21.71 10.35 3.59
C VAL A 160 20.29 10.66 4.08
N LYS A 161 20.01 11.93 4.40
CA LYS A 161 18.68 12.40 4.85
C LYS A 161 18.07 13.27 3.76
N PHE A 162 17.43 12.65 2.77
CA PHE A 162 16.95 13.31 1.54
C PHE A 162 15.73 14.22 1.73
N ASN A 163 15.40 14.57 2.97
CA ASN A 163 14.11 15.12 3.35
C ASN A 163 14.20 16.56 3.83
N ASP A 164 13.17 17.30 3.45
CA ASP A 164 12.84 18.60 4.01
C ASP A 164 12.40 18.45 5.48
N ASP A 165 12.87 19.33 6.35
CA ASP A 165 12.47 19.37 7.76
C ASP A 165 10.98 19.68 7.94
N LYS A 166 10.33 20.27 6.92
CA LYS A 166 8.88 20.53 6.90
C LYS A 166 8.03 19.27 6.73
N PHE A 167 8.60 18.18 6.22
CA PHE A 167 7.92 16.88 6.04
C PHE A 167 8.75 15.74 6.65
N PRO A 168 8.68 15.55 7.99
CA PRO A 168 9.42 14.49 8.66
C PRO A 168 8.96 13.13 8.13
N ILE A 169 9.88 12.42 7.50
CA ILE A 169 9.67 11.03 7.10
C ILE A 169 9.80 10.15 8.33
N SER A 170 8.85 9.23 8.52
CA SER A 170 8.94 8.23 9.58
C SER A 170 10.14 7.32 9.36
N GLN A 171 10.71 6.78 10.43
CA GLN A 171 11.81 5.82 10.35
C GLN A 171 11.48 4.66 9.38
N ALA A 172 10.24 4.15 9.42
CA ALA A 172 9.78 3.07 8.55
C ALA A 172 9.77 3.46 7.06
N ASP A 173 9.38 4.69 6.74
CA ASP A 173 9.40 5.20 5.37
C ASP A 173 10.84 5.42 4.87
N ARG A 174 11.75 5.87 5.75
CA ARG A 174 13.18 5.97 5.44
C ARG A 174 13.78 4.60 5.12
N ASN A 175 13.46 3.60 5.93
CA ASN A 175 13.89 2.22 5.70
C ASN A 175 13.39 1.72 4.35
N THR A 176 12.11 1.93 4.05
CA THR A 176 11.50 1.56 2.77
C THR A 176 12.24 2.20 1.58
N LEU A 177 12.58 3.48 1.69
CA LEU A 177 13.36 4.19 0.66
C LEU A 177 14.73 3.56 0.47
N PHE A 178 15.48 3.32 1.55
CA PHE A 178 16.82 2.73 1.45
C PHE A 178 16.79 1.29 0.94
N LEU A 179 15.82 0.47 1.35
CA LEU A 179 15.64 -0.88 0.79
C LEU A 179 15.40 -0.81 -0.72
N TYR A 180 14.53 0.09 -1.19
CA TYR A 180 14.33 0.30 -2.63
C TYR A 180 15.61 0.72 -3.36
N LEU A 181 16.37 1.67 -2.78
CA LEU A 181 17.62 2.14 -3.37
C LEU A 181 18.65 1.00 -3.47
N PHE A 182 18.70 0.14 -2.45
CA PHE A 182 19.63 -0.99 -2.38
C PHE A 182 19.05 -2.27 -3.01
N ASN A 183 18.23 -2.10 -4.05
CA ASN A 183 17.75 -3.17 -4.91
C ASN A 183 16.85 -4.22 -4.25
N VAL A 184 16.03 -3.83 -3.28
CA VAL A 184 14.87 -4.63 -2.85
C VAL A 184 13.70 -4.35 -3.77
N GLU A 185 13.12 -5.38 -4.38
CA GLU A 185 11.94 -5.23 -5.25
C GLU A 185 10.66 -5.08 -4.43
N ASP A 186 10.40 -6.01 -3.51
CA ASP A 186 9.22 -5.99 -2.63
C ASP A 186 9.55 -5.41 -1.26
N THR A 187 9.54 -4.09 -1.14
CA THR A 187 9.77 -3.40 0.14
C THR A 187 8.74 -3.72 1.24
N GLU A 188 7.61 -4.35 0.90
CA GLU A 188 6.59 -4.76 1.87
C GLU A 188 6.82 -6.16 2.44
N ILE A 189 7.83 -6.90 1.96
CA ILE A 189 8.09 -8.30 2.30
C ILE A 189 8.21 -8.54 3.81
N LEU A 190 8.89 -7.66 4.54
CA LEU A 190 9.05 -7.75 6.00
C LEU A 190 7.71 -7.59 6.72
N SER A 191 6.88 -6.65 6.27
CA SER A 191 5.54 -6.44 6.83
C SER A 191 4.62 -7.64 6.57
N LYS A 192 4.76 -8.29 5.40
CA LYS A 192 4.03 -9.51 5.06
C LYS A 192 4.46 -10.64 6.01
N ILE A 193 5.75 -10.89 6.17
CA ILE A 193 6.30 -11.90 7.09
C ILE A 193 5.77 -11.71 8.52
N GLN A 194 5.77 -10.47 9.03
CA GLN A 194 5.26 -10.19 10.38
C GLN A 194 3.76 -10.52 10.51
N LYS A 195 2.95 -10.12 9.52
CA LYS A 195 1.50 -10.45 9.49
C LYS A 195 1.28 -11.97 9.48
N PHE A 196 2.01 -12.72 8.67
CA PHE A 196 1.92 -14.19 8.62
C PHE A 196 2.32 -14.83 9.96
N LYS A 197 3.40 -14.36 10.61
CA LYS A 197 3.79 -14.85 11.95
C LYS A 197 2.67 -14.65 12.97
N THR A 198 2.04 -13.47 13.01
CA THR A 198 0.91 -13.20 13.92
C THR A 198 -0.31 -14.06 13.61
N LEU A 199 -0.62 -14.29 12.33
CA LEU A 199 -1.70 -15.18 11.91
C LEU A 199 -1.45 -16.63 12.35
N LEU A 200 -0.23 -17.14 12.17
CA LEU A 200 0.16 -18.48 12.59
C LEU A 200 0.04 -18.65 14.11
N ASP A 201 0.48 -17.69 14.91
CA ASP A 201 0.33 -17.74 16.37
C ASP A 201 -1.15 -17.80 16.79
N ASN A 202 -2.03 -17.07 16.10
CA ASN A 202 -3.46 -17.14 16.35
C ASN A 202 -4.06 -18.51 15.98
N TYR A 203 -3.65 -19.11 14.87
CA TYR A 203 -4.07 -20.46 14.50
C TYR A 203 -3.55 -21.52 15.47
N LYS A 204 -2.29 -21.43 15.91
CA LYS A 204 -1.72 -22.31 16.94
C LYS A 204 -2.51 -22.25 18.24
N LYS A 205 -2.85 -21.04 18.71
CA LYS A 205 -3.68 -20.86 19.91
C LYS A 205 -5.06 -21.51 19.76
N LYS A 206 -5.75 -21.27 18.63
CA LYS A 206 -7.05 -21.91 18.34
C LYS A 206 -6.93 -23.43 18.33
N LEU A 207 -5.91 -23.97 17.67
CA LEU A 207 -5.67 -25.41 17.60
C LEU A 207 -5.42 -26.00 18.99
N THR A 208 -4.64 -25.34 19.85
CA THR A 208 -4.45 -25.78 21.24
C THR A 208 -5.77 -25.81 22.04
N SER A 209 -6.66 -24.83 21.84
CA SER A 209 -7.97 -24.83 22.49
C SER A 209 -8.86 -25.97 21.99
N PHE A 210 -8.92 -26.21 20.67
CA PHE A 210 -9.69 -27.32 20.10
C PHE A 210 -9.14 -28.68 20.53
N ASN A 211 -7.82 -28.85 20.56
CA ASN A 211 -7.18 -30.08 21.05
C ASN A 211 -7.48 -30.32 22.53
N GLY A 212 -7.54 -29.25 23.34
CA GLY A 212 -8.02 -29.32 24.73
C GLY A 212 -9.44 -29.84 24.82
N ILE A 213 -10.39 -29.18 24.13
CA ILE A 213 -11.82 -29.57 24.10
C ILE A 213 -11.98 -31.03 23.66
N ILE A 214 -11.34 -31.43 22.56
CA ILE A 214 -11.45 -32.78 22.01
C ILE A 214 -10.91 -33.84 22.99
N LYS A 215 -9.83 -33.52 23.71
CA LYS A 215 -9.21 -34.42 24.69
C LYS A 215 -10.01 -34.49 25.99
N ASP A 216 -10.44 -33.35 26.52
CA ASP A 216 -11.14 -33.23 27.80
C ASP A 216 -12.55 -33.82 27.71
N ASP A 217 -13.27 -33.55 26.62
CA ASP A 217 -14.62 -34.10 26.37
C ASP A 217 -14.58 -35.50 25.73
N LYS A 218 -13.38 -36.08 25.54
CA LYS A 218 -13.14 -37.39 24.92
C LYS A 218 -13.90 -37.58 23.59
N ILE A 219 -14.02 -36.50 22.81
CA ILE A 219 -14.92 -36.41 21.65
C ILE A 219 -14.70 -37.55 20.67
N ILE A 220 -13.44 -37.87 20.35
CA ILE A 220 -13.09 -38.95 19.41
C ILE A 220 -13.56 -40.31 19.93
N GLY A 221 -13.32 -40.60 21.22
CA GLY A 221 -13.77 -41.84 21.85
C GLY A 221 -15.30 -41.94 21.91
N THR A 222 -15.98 -40.82 22.14
CA THR A 222 -17.44 -40.74 22.13
C THR A 222 -18.01 -40.98 20.73
N ILE A 223 -17.42 -40.39 19.68
CA ILE A 223 -17.77 -40.65 18.28
C ILE A 223 -17.65 -42.14 17.95
N GLU A 224 -16.53 -42.77 18.32
CA GLU A 224 -16.31 -44.20 18.08
C GLU A 224 -17.31 -45.10 18.83
N SER A 225 -17.63 -44.74 20.08
CA SER A 225 -18.63 -45.44 20.88
C SER A 225 -20.02 -45.33 20.27
N ILE A 226 -20.43 -44.12 19.86
CA ILE A 226 -21.72 -43.87 19.21
C ILE A 226 -21.82 -44.68 17.91
N LYS A 227 -20.78 -44.69 17.06
CA LYS A 227 -20.75 -45.50 15.83
C LYS A 227 -20.90 -46.99 16.10
N LYS A 228 -20.23 -47.51 17.15
CA LYS A 228 -20.37 -48.93 17.56
C LYS A 228 -21.77 -49.25 18.07
N GLU A 229 -22.39 -48.34 18.82
CA GLU A 229 -23.75 -48.51 19.34
C GLU A 229 -24.79 -48.47 18.22
N LEU A 230 -24.67 -47.52 17.28
CA LEU A 230 -25.48 -47.46 16.07
C LEU A 230 -25.41 -48.76 15.28
N GLY A 231 -24.19 -49.26 14.99
CA GLY A 231 -24.03 -50.52 14.25
C GLY A 231 -24.59 -51.76 14.97
N LYS A 232 -24.70 -51.75 16.30
CA LYS A 232 -25.36 -52.83 17.06
C LYS A 232 -26.88 -52.71 16.97
N LEU A 233 -27.42 -51.49 17.13
CA LEU A 233 -28.86 -51.22 17.04
C LEU A 233 -29.38 -51.54 15.63
N GLU A 234 -28.67 -51.12 14.59
CA GLU A 234 -28.97 -51.43 13.19
C GLU A 234 -28.96 -52.95 12.92
N LYS A 235 -27.95 -53.68 13.41
CA LYS A 235 -27.90 -55.15 13.29
C LYS A 235 -29.02 -55.87 14.04
N SER A 236 -29.40 -55.37 15.22
CA SER A 236 -30.51 -55.95 16.00
C SER A 236 -31.87 -55.75 15.30
N LEU A 237 -32.05 -54.64 14.59
CA LEU A 237 -33.21 -54.39 13.74
C LEU A 237 -33.26 -55.37 12.54
N LEU A 238 -32.10 -55.69 11.96
CA LEU A 238 -31.95 -56.61 10.81
C LEU A 238 -32.19 -58.10 11.14
N LEU A 239 -31.89 -58.56 12.36
CA LEU A 239 -31.97 -59.98 12.75
C LEU A 239 -33.38 -60.46 13.16
N SER A 240 -34.39 -59.58 13.15
CA SER A 240 -35.79 -59.97 13.41
C SER A 240 -36.47 -60.46 12.11
N GLU A 241 -36.31 -61.75 11.79
CA GLU A 241 -36.57 -62.34 10.46
C GLU A 241 -38.02 -62.35 9.93
N ASN A 242 -38.08 -62.42 8.59
CA ASN A 242 -39.18 -62.54 7.62
C ASN A 242 -40.07 -61.30 7.39
N ASN A 243 -39.50 -60.33 6.66
CA ASN A 243 -40.14 -59.07 6.35
C ASN A 243 -39.77 -58.55 4.94
N THR A 244 -39.96 -59.28 3.85
CA THR A 244 -39.78 -58.65 2.51
C THR A 244 -40.67 -57.41 2.34
N ASP A 245 -41.88 -57.44 2.90
CA ASP A 245 -42.79 -56.28 2.93
C ASP A 245 -42.39 -55.20 3.93
N LYS A 246 -41.73 -55.53 5.07
CA LYS A 246 -41.25 -54.48 6.00
C LYS A 246 -39.86 -53.97 5.64
N LEU A 247 -39.03 -54.71 4.90
CA LEU A 247 -37.80 -54.20 4.29
C LEU A 247 -38.14 -53.13 3.26
N ALA A 248 -39.17 -53.34 2.44
CA ALA A 248 -39.66 -52.29 1.55
C ALA A 248 -40.13 -51.04 2.32
N ILE A 249 -40.87 -51.21 3.44
CA ILE A 249 -41.27 -50.08 4.29
C ILE A 249 -40.06 -49.44 5.00
N ILE A 250 -39.08 -50.22 5.44
CA ILE A 250 -37.84 -49.73 6.07
C ILE A 250 -36.97 -49.01 5.04
N ASP A 251 -36.90 -49.48 3.80
CA ASP A 251 -36.21 -48.81 2.70
C ASP A 251 -36.93 -47.52 2.33
N GLU A 252 -38.27 -47.49 2.37
CA GLU A 252 -39.05 -46.27 2.22
C GLU A 252 -38.81 -45.30 3.40
N ILE A 253 -38.73 -45.80 4.63
CA ILE A 253 -38.37 -45.02 5.82
C ILE A 253 -36.93 -44.50 5.71
N ASN A 254 -35.97 -45.31 5.24
CA ASN A 254 -34.58 -44.91 5.04
C ASN A 254 -34.46 -43.87 3.91
N SER A 255 -35.27 -44.00 2.85
CA SER A 255 -35.37 -42.97 1.80
C SER A 255 -35.97 -41.67 2.36
N ILE A 256 -37.02 -41.77 3.17
CA ILE A 256 -37.61 -40.63 3.87
C ILE A 256 -36.60 -40.02 4.84
N ASP A 257 -35.76 -40.82 5.51
CA ASP A 257 -34.72 -40.36 6.44
C ASP A 257 -33.60 -39.64 5.70
N ASN A 258 -33.19 -40.14 4.53
CA ASN A 258 -32.25 -39.44 3.66
C ASN A 258 -32.84 -38.13 3.12
N GLU A 259 -34.12 -38.10 2.75
CA GLU A 259 -34.80 -36.86 2.37
C GLU A 259 -34.96 -35.90 3.56
N GLN A 260 -35.29 -36.41 4.76
CA GLN A 260 -35.37 -35.62 5.98
C GLN A 260 -34.00 -35.05 6.38
N ASN A 261 -32.92 -35.81 6.19
CA ASN A 261 -31.56 -35.34 6.43
C ASN A 261 -31.20 -34.20 5.46
N ASN A 262 -31.44 -34.40 4.15
CA ASN A 262 -31.23 -33.34 3.16
C ASN A 262 -32.10 -32.10 3.44
N LEU A 263 -33.36 -32.28 3.83
CA LEU A 263 -34.26 -31.19 4.20
C LEU A 263 -33.83 -30.53 5.52
N SER A 264 -33.31 -31.29 6.49
CA SER A 264 -32.81 -30.76 7.77
C SER A 264 -31.54 -29.96 7.58
N ASP A 265 -30.62 -30.41 6.73
CA ASP A 265 -29.42 -29.65 6.35
C ASP A 265 -29.79 -28.37 5.62
N GLN A 266 -30.78 -28.43 4.72
CA GLN A 266 -31.33 -27.26 4.05
C GLN A 266 -32.01 -26.29 5.04
N ILE A 267 -32.82 -26.80 5.98
CA ILE A 267 -33.46 -26.01 7.03
C ILE A 267 -32.40 -25.37 7.92
N LEU A 268 -31.40 -26.11 8.41
CA LEU A 268 -30.32 -25.57 9.23
C LEU A 268 -29.55 -24.47 8.49
N SER A 269 -29.23 -24.70 7.21
CA SER A 269 -28.57 -23.69 6.37
C SER A 269 -29.43 -22.43 6.20
N LEU A 270 -30.73 -22.60 5.95
CA LEU A 270 -31.68 -21.50 5.79
C LEU A 270 -31.93 -20.77 7.13
N GLU A 271 -32.05 -21.48 8.24
CA GLU A 271 -32.19 -20.93 9.59
C GLU A 271 -30.95 -20.15 10.00
N LEU A 272 -29.74 -20.67 9.75
CA LEU A 272 -28.50 -19.93 10.01
C LEU A 272 -28.45 -18.63 9.20
N LYS A 273 -28.86 -18.65 7.93
CA LYS A 273 -28.92 -17.45 7.08
C LYS A 273 -29.96 -16.46 7.60
N VAL A 274 -31.18 -16.90 7.86
CA VAL A 274 -32.27 -16.06 8.39
C VAL A 274 -31.89 -15.50 9.76
N ASN A 275 -31.35 -16.31 10.66
CA ASN A 275 -30.97 -15.90 12.01
C ASN A 275 -29.77 -14.96 12.00
N ASN A 276 -28.78 -15.15 11.12
CA ASN A 276 -27.70 -14.19 10.96
C ASN A 276 -28.20 -12.85 10.46
N ILE A 277 -29.04 -12.84 9.40
CA ILE A 277 -29.66 -11.61 8.88
C ILE A 277 -30.50 -10.92 9.97
N THR A 278 -31.32 -11.67 10.70
CA THR A 278 -32.19 -11.16 11.78
C THR A 278 -31.37 -10.65 12.97
N LYS A 279 -30.28 -11.32 13.35
CA LYS A 279 -29.35 -10.86 14.40
C LYS A 279 -28.64 -9.59 13.99
N THR A 280 -28.18 -9.52 12.74
CA THR A 280 -27.55 -8.33 12.18
C THR A 280 -28.52 -7.16 12.13
N GLN A 281 -29.78 -7.39 11.75
CA GLN A 281 -30.86 -6.39 11.81
C GLN A 281 -31.09 -5.92 13.25
N ARG A 282 -31.25 -6.83 14.22
CA ARG A 282 -31.40 -6.47 15.63
C ARG A 282 -30.20 -5.70 16.17
N LEU A 283 -28.98 -6.01 15.74
CA LEU A 283 -27.78 -5.26 16.13
C LEU A 283 -27.81 -3.83 15.56
N PHE A 284 -28.31 -3.63 14.34
CA PHE A 284 -28.54 -2.29 13.81
C PHE A 284 -29.64 -1.55 14.57
N GLU A 285 -30.76 -2.21 14.88
CA GLU A 285 -31.87 -1.65 15.68
C GLU A 285 -31.45 -1.31 17.12
N THR A 286 -30.59 -2.13 17.75
CA THR A 286 -30.10 -1.88 19.12
C THR A 286 -29.11 -0.71 19.16
N ASN A 287 -28.33 -0.53 18.10
CA ASN A 287 -27.40 0.60 17.96
C ASN A 287 -28.09 1.92 17.60
N GLN A 288 -29.41 1.94 17.37
CA GLN A 288 -30.19 3.16 17.14
C GLN A 288 -30.55 3.92 18.45
N ASN A 289 -30.30 3.34 19.64
CA ASN A 289 -30.73 3.92 20.91
C ASN A 289 -29.63 4.71 21.66
N HIS A 290 -29.63 6.03 21.47
CA HIS A 290 -29.88 7.02 22.54
C HIS A 290 -29.18 6.84 23.90
N GLN A 291 -27.85 6.71 23.94
CA GLN A 291 -27.10 6.89 25.20
C GLN A 291 -26.11 8.07 25.19
N LEU A 292 -25.72 8.59 24.03
CA LEU A 292 -24.75 9.69 23.96
C LEU A 292 -25.37 11.08 24.18
N LEU A 293 -26.63 11.30 23.83
CA LEU A 293 -27.20 12.65 23.77
C LEU A 293 -27.40 13.29 25.16
N SER A 294 -27.93 12.54 26.13
CA SER A 294 -28.25 13.07 27.47
C SER A 294 -26.99 13.36 28.31
N GLU A 295 -25.93 12.56 28.13
CA GLU A 295 -24.66 12.76 28.84
C GLU A 295 -23.88 13.95 28.25
N LEU A 296 -23.94 14.14 26.92
CA LEU A 296 -23.32 15.28 26.25
C LEU A 296 -24.10 16.57 26.45
N GLU A 297 -25.44 16.56 26.47
CA GLU A 297 -26.24 17.74 26.87
C GLU A 297 -25.93 18.19 28.29
N ALA A 298 -25.69 17.24 29.22
CA ALA A 298 -25.26 17.55 30.57
C ALA A 298 -23.85 18.18 30.61
N ILE A 299 -22.90 17.65 29.83
CA ILE A 299 -21.52 18.16 29.75
C ILE A 299 -21.46 19.55 29.09
N TYR A 300 -22.15 19.74 27.97
CA TYR A 300 -22.14 20.99 27.21
C TYR A 300 -23.07 22.07 27.80
N GLY A 301 -24.17 21.66 28.45
CA GLY A 301 -25.00 22.56 29.25
C GLY A 301 -24.24 23.15 30.44
N TYR A 302 -23.28 22.41 31.01
CA TYR A 302 -22.37 22.91 32.04
C TYR A 302 -21.35 23.94 31.51
N ALA A 303 -21.06 23.92 30.20
CA ALA A 303 -20.04 24.75 29.57
C ALA A 303 -20.56 26.12 29.05
N ALA A 304 -21.87 26.37 29.05
CA ALA A 304 -22.50 27.64 28.65
C ALA A 304 -22.08 28.19 27.26
N ILE A 305 -21.83 27.31 26.28
CA ILE A 305 -21.46 27.70 24.90
C ILE A 305 -22.72 27.74 24.03
N LYS A 306 -22.95 28.85 23.31
CA LYS A 306 -24.05 29.00 22.33
C LYS A 306 -24.00 27.88 21.29
N MET A 307 -25.10 27.13 21.19
CA MET A 307 -25.12 25.75 20.73
C MET A 307 -25.72 25.52 19.33
N ASP A 308 -26.03 26.55 18.54
CA ASP A 308 -26.82 26.34 17.31
C ASP A 308 -26.03 25.80 16.10
N SER A 309 -24.73 26.08 15.97
CA SER A 309 -23.93 25.65 14.79
C SER A 309 -23.37 24.24 14.93
N VAL A 310 -22.86 23.88 16.11
CA VAL A 310 -22.28 22.55 16.39
C VAL A 310 -23.34 21.45 16.42
N ILE A 311 -24.55 21.78 16.90
CA ILE A 311 -25.69 20.85 16.88
C ILE A 311 -26.14 20.58 15.43
N ARG A 312 -26.07 21.55 14.52
CA ARG A 312 -26.44 21.36 13.10
C ARG A 312 -25.48 20.42 12.36
N ASP A 313 -24.17 20.56 12.55
CA ASP A 313 -23.20 19.64 11.92
C ASP A 313 -23.32 18.22 12.49
N TYR A 314 -23.53 18.07 13.80
CA TYR A 314 -23.73 16.76 14.41
C TYR A 314 -25.06 16.12 14.02
N ASP A 315 -26.17 16.88 13.99
CA ASP A 315 -27.47 16.40 13.53
C ASP A 315 -27.42 15.97 12.06
N SER A 316 -26.64 16.67 11.23
CA SER A 316 -26.39 16.28 9.83
C SER A 316 -25.63 14.96 9.74
N VAL A 317 -24.57 14.80 10.54
CA VAL A 317 -23.76 13.56 10.61
C VAL A 317 -24.55 12.40 11.20
N LEU A 318 -25.39 12.65 12.19
CA LEU A 318 -26.27 11.66 12.81
C LEU A 318 -27.36 11.21 11.83
N ARG A 319 -27.99 12.14 11.10
CA ARG A 319 -28.94 11.82 10.03
C ARG A 319 -28.28 11.01 8.92
N PHE A 320 -27.05 11.36 8.51
CA PHE A 320 -26.30 10.58 7.53
C PHE A 320 -25.94 9.19 8.05
N HIS A 321 -25.50 9.08 9.30
CA HIS A 321 -25.20 7.81 9.95
C HIS A 321 -26.43 6.92 10.04
N ASN A 322 -27.56 7.47 10.48
CA ASN A 322 -28.84 6.77 10.55
C ASN A 322 -29.33 6.37 9.16
N HIS A 323 -29.25 7.26 8.17
CA HIS A 323 -29.61 6.94 6.78
C HIS A 323 -28.72 5.83 6.19
N LEU A 324 -27.43 5.81 6.50
CA LEU A 324 -26.50 4.77 6.09
C LEU A 324 -26.79 3.43 6.79
N LEU A 325 -27.16 3.46 8.07
CA LEU A 325 -27.60 2.29 8.82
C LEU A 325 -28.91 1.73 8.27
N ASP A 326 -29.89 2.59 7.96
CA ASP A 326 -31.17 2.21 7.37
C ASP A 326 -30.96 1.60 5.99
N THR A 327 -30.16 2.23 5.13
CA THR A 327 -29.85 1.72 3.78
C THR A 327 -29.12 0.37 3.85
N LYS A 328 -28.20 0.20 4.80
CA LYS A 328 -27.53 -1.09 5.04
C LYS A 328 -28.49 -2.14 5.58
N SER A 329 -29.41 -1.75 6.46
CA SER A 329 -30.45 -2.62 7.00
C SER A 329 -31.37 -3.10 5.88
N GLU A 330 -31.84 -2.20 5.01
CA GLU A 330 -32.65 -2.53 3.83
C GLU A 330 -31.91 -3.48 2.88
N PHE A 331 -30.64 -3.20 2.56
CA PHE A 331 -29.83 -4.04 1.67
C PHE A 331 -29.59 -5.45 2.25
N ILE A 332 -29.40 -5.58 3.55
CA ILE A 332 -29.18 -6.87 4.22
C ILE A 332 -30.49 -7.66 4.39
N THR A 333 -31.61 -6.95 4.48
CA THR A 333 -32.96 -7.54 4.58
C THR A 333 -33.55 -7.88 3.22
N ASP A 334 -32.96 -7.38 2.12
CA ASP A 334 -33.37 -7.72 0.76
C ASP A 334 -33.28 -9.25 0.53
N GLY A 335 -34.41 -9.83 0.15
CA GLY A 335 -34.56 -11.28 -0.02
C GLY A 335 -34.78 -12.09 1.26
N LEU A 336 -34.88 -11.47 2.45
CA LEU A 336 -35.22 -12.16 3.71
C LEU A 336 -36.57 -12.87 3.63
N GLU A 337 -37.61 -12.21 3.10
CA GLU A 337 -38.93 -12.82 2.91
C GLU A 337 -38.87 -14.05 2.00
N LYS A 338 -38.07 -14.00 0.93
CA LYS A 338 -37.88 -15.14 0.02
C LYS A 338 -37.19 -16.30 0.73
N LEU A 339 -36.22 -16.02 1.61
CA LEU A 339 -35.54 -17.02 2.43
C LEU A 339 -36.47 -17.61 3.49
N GLN A 340 -37.29 -16.79 4.14
CA GLN A 340 -38.31 -17.24 5.11
C GLN A 340 -39.39 -18.10 4.44
N LEU A 341 -39.85 -17.73 3.24
CA LEU A 341 -40.80 -18.55 2.45
C LEU A 341 -40.19 -19.90 2.05
N LYS A 342 -38.90 -19.93 1.65
CA LYS A 342 -38.18 -21.18 1.37
C LYS A 342 -38.02 -22.03 2.62
N LEU A 343 -37.68 -21.41 3.75
CA LEU A 343 -37.58 -22.08 5.04
C LEU A 343 -38.92 -22.68 5.42
N HIS A 344 -40.01 -21.92 5.35
CA HIS A 344 -41.36 -22.38 5.68
C HIS A 344 -41.78 -23.58 4.81
N LYS A 345 -41.54 -23.52 3.49
CA LYS A 345 -41.79 -24.64 2.57
C LYS A 345 -40.96 -25.88 2.92
N ALA A 346 -39.68 -25.71 3.25
CA ALA A 346 -38.82 -26.82 3.65
C ALA A 346 -39.30 -27.42 4.98
N THR A 347 -39.67 -26.61 5.96
CA THR A 347 -40.23 -27.06 7.24
C THR A 347 -41.58 -27.78 7.07
N ASP A 348 -42.44 -27.30 6.18
CA ASP A 348 -43.73 -27.95 5.91
C ASP A 348 -43.56 -29.28 5.17
N ASN A 349 -42.62 -29.35 4.23
CA ASN A 349 -42.23 -30.61 3.59
C ASN A 349 -41.65 -31.60 4.61
N LEU A 350 -40.82 -31.14 5.55
CA LEU A 350 -40.31 -31.95 6.66
C LEU A 350 -41.47 -32.51 7.51
N LYS A 351 -42.44 -31.68 7.89
CA LYS A 351 -43.64 -32.12 8.63
C LYS A 351 -44.48 -33.12 7.83
N LEU A 352 -44.55 -32.97 6.51
CA LEU A 352 -45.30 -33.86 5.64
C LEU A 352 -44.60 -35.23 5.53
N LEU A 353 -43.26 -35.23 5.45
CA LEU A 353 -42.43 -36.43 5.58
C LEU A 353 -42.54 -37.05 6.98
N GLU A 354 -42.59 -36.27 8.06
CA GLU A 354 -42.81 -36.79 9.42
C GLU A 354 -44.19 -37.45 9.57
N LYS A 355 -45.23 -36.89 8.95
CA LYS A 355 -46.56 -37.52 8.91
C LYS A 355 -46.55 -38.81 8.09
N LYS A 356 -45.91 -38.81 6.92
CA LYS A 356 -45.75 -40.00 6.07
C LYS A 356 -44.95 -41.10 6.79
N LYS A 357 -43.86 -40.72 7.45
CA LYS A 357 -43.05 -41.59 8.31
C LYS A 357 -43.87 -42.13 9.48
N SER A 358 -44.67 -41.28 10.13
CA SER A 358 -45.57 -41.69 11.23
C SER A 358 -46.66 -42.66 10.76
N SER A 359 -47.22 -42.48 9.56
CA SER A 359 -48.17 -43.43 8.99
C SER A 359 -47.51 -44.76 8.63
N LEU A 360 -46.29 -44.74 8.06
CA LEU A 360 -45.52 -45.96 7.79
C LEU A 360 -45.13 -46.68 9.10
N TYR A 361 -44.87 -45.94 10.18
CA TYR A 361 -44.69 -46.52 11.51
C TYR A 361 -45.97 -47.09 12.09
N LEU A 362 -47.13 -46.48 11.86
CA LEU A 362 -48.44 -47.04 12.26
C LEU A 362 -48.78 -48.30 11.47
N GLU A 363 -48.44 -48.31 10.18
CA GLU A 363 -48.57 -49.47 9.29
C GLU A 363 -47.63 -50.60 9.72
N LEU A 364 -46.40 -50.27 10.13
CA LEU A 364 -45.53 -51.16 10.88
C LEU A 364 -46.29 -51.64 12.14
N LYS A 365 -46.76 -50.72 13.01
CA LYS A 365 -47.38 -50.92 14.34
C LYS A 365 -48.52 -51.94 14.37
N SER A 366 -49.22 -52.10 13.25
CA SER A 366 -50.29 -53.09 13.09
C SER A 366 -49.83 -54.56 13.20
N LYS A 367 -48.53 -54.87 13.04
CA LYS A 367 -47.96 -56.24 13.10
C LYS A 367 -47.22 -56.48 14.43
N LYS A 368 -47.89 -57.14 15.40
CA LYS A 368 -47.45 -57.48 16.78
C LYS A 368 -45.93 -57.77 16.97
N LYS A 369 -45.14 -56.74 17.36
CA LYS A 369 -43.85 -56.75 18.13
C LYS A 369 -43.13 -55.37 18.00
N ILE A 370 -43.74 -54.26 18.46
CA ILE A 370 -43.36 -52.91 17.94
C ILE A 370 -42.87 -51.88 18.95
N ASP A 371 -43.12 -52.05 20.24
CA ASP A 371 -42.63 -51.05 21.21
C ASP A 371 -41.08 -51.02 21.27
N GLU A 372 -40.40 -52.17 21.15
CA GLU A 372 -38.93 -52.26 21.10
C GLU A 372 -38.30 -51.65 19.82
N ILE A 373 -39.03 -51.71 18.70
CA ILE A 373 -38.57 -51.17 17.40
C ILE A 373 -38.68 -49.63 17.39
N SER A 374 -39.78 -49.09 17.93
CA SER A 374 -40.01 -47.64 18.03
C SER A 374 -38.96 -46.94 18.90
N ASP A 375 -38.60 -47.53 20.03
CA ASP A 375 -37.60 -46.97 20.95
C ASP A 375 -36.18 -47.02 20.36
N SER A 376 -35.86 -48.10 19.64
CA SER A 376 -34.56 -48.25 18.95
C SER A 376 -34.36 -47.18 17.87
N VAL A 377 -35.41 -46.87 17.09
CA VAL A 377 -35.39 -45.82 16.07
C VAL A 377 -35.21 -44.42 16.68
N ILE A 378 -35.94 -44.09 17.75
CA ILE A 378 -35.80 -42.80 18.45
C ILE A 378 -34.38 -42.63 18.99
N ARG A 379 -33.80 -43.72 19.52
CA ARG A 379 -32.42 -43.73 20.04
C ARG A 379 -31.39 -43.53 18.93
N ILE A 380 -31.57 -44.15 17.77
CA ILE A 380 -30.73 -43.94 16.57
C ILE A 380 -30.75 -42.45 16.16
N GLY A 381 -31.92 -41.82 16.08
CA GLY A 381 -32.04 -40.41 15.72
C GLY A 381 -31.29 -39.47 16.68
N LYS A 382 -31.37 -39.73 17.99
CA LYS A 382 -30.62 -38.96 19.00
C LYS A 382 -29.10 -39.15 18.86
N LEU A 383 -28.65 -40.40 18.68
CA LEU A 383 -27.24 -40.73 18.51
C LEU A 383 -26.66 -40.09 17.24
N ASN A 384 -27.39 -40.11 16.14
CA ASN A 384 -26.98 -39.44 14.89
C ASN A 384 -26.85 -37.92 15.05
N LYS A 385 -27.79 -37.28 15.75
CA LYS A 385 -27.70 -35.85 16.03
C LYS A 385 -26.42 -35.49 16.80
N THR A 386 -26.12 -36.22 17.87
CA THR A 386 -24.89 -36.03 18.65
C THR A 386 -23.64 -36.32 17.81
N LEU A 387 -23.68 -37.34 16.94
CA LEU A 387 -22.58 -37.67 16.03
C LEU A 387 -22.26 -36.52 15.07
N ILE A 388 -23.29 -35.86 14.51
CA ILE A 388 -23.15 -34.68 13.64
C ILE A 388 -22.48 -33.53 14.39
N GLU A 389 -22.97 -33.21 15.59
CA GLU A 389 -22.43 -32.12 16.41
C GLU A 389 -20.94 -32.34 16.73
N LEU A 390 -20.56 -33.58 17.10
CA LEU A 390 -19.18 -33.92 17.42
C LEU A 390 -18.27 -33.95 16.16
N ASN A 391 -18.76 -34.47 15.03
CA ASN A 391 -18.00 -34.45 13.77
C ASN A 391 -17.75 -33.02 13.29
N ALA A 392 -18.71 -32.10 13.46
CA ALA A 392 -18.53 -30.70 13.09
C ALA A 392 -17.40 -30.02 13.89
N ILE A 393 -17.12 -30.46 15.12
CA ILE A 393 -15.99 -29.97 15.93
C ILE A 393 -14.67 -30.50 15.35
N VAL A 394 -14.63 -31.78 14.95
CA VAL A 394 -13.45 -32.41 14.34
C VAL A 394 -13.15 -31.78 12.98
N GLU A 395 -14.15 -31.61 12.11
CA GLU A 395 -13.98 -30.95 10.81
C GLU A 395 -13.45 -29.52 10.95
N LYS A 396 -13.91 -28.77 11.95
CA LYS A 396 -13.37 -27.43 12.25
C LYS A 396 -11.90 -27.50 12.66
N LYS A 397 -11.51 -28.47 13.49
CA LYS A 397 -10.11 -28.68 13.87
C LYS A 397 -9.26 -28.99 12.62
N ASP A 398 -9.68 -29.94 11.80
CA ASP A 398 -8.95 -30.35 10.59
C ASP A 398 -8.80 -29.17 9.62
N SER A 399 -9.84 -28.35 9.46
CA SER A 399 -9.77 -27.13 8.64
C SER A 399 -8.76 -26.09 9.16
N ILE A 400 -8.56 -26.02 10.48
CA ILE A 400 -7.55 -25.14 11.10
C ILE A 400 -6.15 -25.71 10.86
N GLU A 401 -5.97 -27.03 10.97
CA GLU A 401 -4.68 -27.70 10.69
C GLU A 401 -4.27 -27.50 9.23
N THR A 402 -5.17 -27.73 8.27
CA THR A 402 -4.88 -27.50 6.85
C THR A 402 -4.51 -26.05 6.57
N ARG A 403 -5.20 -25.07 7.18
CA ARG A 403 -4.84 -23.66 7.05
C ARG A 403 -3.49 -23.35 7.69
N LEU A 404 -3.18 -23.94 8.84
CA LEU A 404 -1.89 -23.76 9.50
C LEU A 404 -0.73 -24.26 8.63
N GLU A 405 -0.89 -25.43 8.01
CA GLU A 405 0.09 -25.99 7.07
C GLU A 405 0.30 -25.08 5.86
N GLN A 406 -0.79 -24.62 5.24
CA GLN A 406 -0.73 -23.73 4.08
C GLN A 406 -0.05 -22.40 4.40
N GLU A 407 -0.41 -21.77 5.53
CA GLU A 407 0.17 -20.50 5.96
C GLU A 407 1.64 -20.66 6.40
N THR A 408 2.02 -21.83 6.93
CA THR A 408 3.42 -22.14 7.26
C THR A 408 4.26 -22.24 5.99
N LYS A 409 3.76 -22.93 4.97
CA LYS A 409 4.41 -23.01 3.66
C LYS A 409 4.55 -21.61 3.02
N ASN A 410 3.50 -20.79 3.08
CA ASN A 410 3.55 -19.40 2.58
C ASN A 410 4.63 -18.58 3.31
N LEU A 411 4.80 -18.78 4.63
CA LEU A 411 5.85 -18.11 5.42
C LEU A 411 7.26 -18.58 5.02
N GLU A 412 7.45 -19.88 4.77
CA GLU A 412 8.73 -20.43 4.28
C GLU A 412 9.11 -19.81 2.94
N GLU A 413 8.18 -19.78 1.98
CA GLU A 413 8.39 -19.18 0.66
C GLU A 413 8.72 -17.67 0.76
N LEU A 414 8.04 -16.93 1.63
CA LEU A 414 8.35 -15.51 1.88
C LEU A 414 9.71 -15.31 2.54
N SER A 415 10.12 -16.22 3.42
CA SER A 415 11.42 -16.15 4.10
C SER A 415 12.57 -16.42 3.13
N GLU A 416 12.39 -17.34 2.18
CA GLU A 416 13.36 -17.59 1.10
C GLU A 416 13.49 -16.37 0.19
N LYS A 417 12.36 -15.77 -0.22
CA LYS A 417 12.36 -14.51 -0.98
C LYS A 417 13.07 -13.38 -0.26
N LEU A 418 12.83 -13.21 1.05
CA LEU A 418 13.52 -12.21 1.86
C LEU A 418 15.03 -12.46 1.86
N SER A 419 15.46 -13.71 2.00
CA SER A 419 16.88 -14.02 1.95
C SER A 419 17.52 -13.66 0.61
N GLY A 420 16.81 -13.87 -0.50
CA GLY A 420 17.27 -13.43 -1.83
C GLY A 420 17.39 -11.90 -1.92
N GLU A 421 16.38 -11.17 -1.46
CA GLU A 421 16.39 -9.70 -1.43
C GLU A 421 17.52 -9.14 -0.56
N LEU A 422 17.83 -9.78 0.58
CA LEU A 422 18.95 -9.39 1.42
C LEU A 422 20.31 -9.61 0.72
N GLN A 423 20.46 -10.65 -0.10
CA GLN A 423 21.67 -10.83 -0.92
C GLN A 423 21.79 -9.75 -2.00
N ASN A 424 20.67 -9.32 -2.59
CA ASN A 424 20.66 -8.19 -3.54
C ASN A 424 21.16 -6.91 -2.87
N VAL A 425 20.71 -6.63 -1.63
CA VAL A 425 21.17 -5.48 -0.84
C VAL A 425 22.68 -5.53 -0.61
N LEU A 426 23.22 -6.67 -0.17
CA LEU A 426 24.66 -6.81 0.08
C LEU A 426 25.49 -6.62 -1.20
N THR A 427 25.00 -7.15 -2.32
CA THR A 427 25.63 -7.00 -3.63
C THR A 427 25.65 -5.53 -4.07
N PHE A 428 24.50 -4.84 -3.95
CA PHE A 428 24.39 -3.43 -4.27
C PHE A 428 25.26 -2.57 -3.36
N GLU A 429 25.25 -2.82 -2.05
CA GLU A 429 26.06 -2.07 -1.07
C GLU A 429 27.55 -2.21 -1.37
N THR A 430 28.00 -3.40 -1.78
CA THR A 430 29.41 -3.64 -2.14
C THR A 430 29.82 -2.83 -3.37
N GLU A 431 29.02 -2.82 -4.43
CA GLU A 431 29.31 -2.04 -5.64
C GLU A 431 29.19 -0.52 -5.37
N PHE A 432 28.20 -0.11 -4.58
CA PHE A 432 28.08 1.27 -4.09
C PHE A 432 29.30 1.73 -3.31
N LYS A 433 29.78 0.96 -2.33
CA LYS A 433 30.99 1.26 -1.56
C LYS A 433 32.20 1.46 -2.47
N LYS A 434 32.38 0.59 -3.46
CA LYS A 434 33.48 0.69 -4.44
C LYS A 434 33.40 1.99 -5.24
N ASN A 435 32.24 2.31 -5.80
CA ASN A 435 32.04 3.54 -6.58
C ASN A 435 32.18 4.80 -5.72
N PHE A 436 31.63 4.79 -4.50
CA PHE A 436 31.72 5.90 -3.56
C PHE A 436 33.16 6.18 -3.13
N LYS A 437 33.96 5.15 -2.87
CA LYS A 437 35.41 5.29 -2.62
C LYS A 437 36.15 5.89 -3.81
N ALA A 438 35.84 5.44 -5.02
CA ALA A 438 36.47 5.96 -6.23
C ALA A 438 36.20 7.46 -6.41
N TYR A 439 34.93 7.89 -6.29
CA TYR A 439 34.58 9.30 -6.42
C TYR A 439 35.14 10.15 -5.28
N THR A 440 35.08 9.68 -4.03
CA THR A 440 35.62 10.44 -2.90
C THR A 440 37.13 10.62 -3.01
N LYS A 441 37.85 9.63 -3.55
CA LYS A 441 39.28 9.78 -3.89
C LYS A 441 39.53 10.83 -4.97
N ILE A 442 38.68 10.92 -5.98
CA ILE A 442 38.81 11.93 -7.05
C ILE A 442 38.55 13.33 -6.50
N PHE A 443 37.46 13.51 -5.75
CA PHE A 443 37.02 14.82 -5.28
C PHE A 443 37.79 15.30 -4.05
N TYR A 444 38.00 14.45 -3.05
CA TYR A 444 38.62 14.81 -1.77
C TYR A 444 40.06 14.34 -1.62
N GLY A 445 40.56 13.47 -2.51
CA GLY A 445 41.88 12.85 -2.38
C GLY A 445 41.95 11.70 -1.37
N ILE A 446 40.83 11.36 -0.72
CA ILE A 446 40.73 10.31 0.31
C ILE A 446 39.48 9.44 0.08
N GLU A 447 39.57 8.17 0.44
CA GLU A 447 38.49 7.20 0.25
C GLU A 447 37.58 7.19 1.49
N TYR A 448 36.31 7.55 1.34
CA TYR A 448 35.33 7.45 2.41
C TYR A 448 34.70 6.06 2.45
N ASN A 449 34.40 5.54 3.64
CA ASN A 449 33.51 4.39 3.77
C ASN A 449 32.05 4.85 3.94
N PHE A 450 31.16 4.08 3.35
CA PHE A 450 29.71 4.15 3.57
C PHE A 450 29.28 2.82 4.17
N ASN A 451 28.32 2.78 5.08
CA ASN A 451 27.67 1.55 5.54
C ASN A 451 26.16 1.77 5.62
N LEU A 452 25.37 0.81 5.13
CA LEU A 452 23.91 0.87 5.23
C LEU A 452 23.41 0.57 6.65
N ASN A 453 24.16 -0.27 7.39
CA ASN A 453 23.80 -0.79 8.72
C ASN A 453 22.36 -1.35 8.73
N LEU A 454 22.11 -2.34 7.86
CA LEU A 454 20.81 -3.01 7.75
C LEU A 454 20.62 -4.03 8.86
N ASP A 455 19.55 -3.87 9.65
CA ASP A 455 19.03 -4.92 10.53
C ASP A 455 18.13 -5.86 9.72
N THR A 456 18.62 -7.09 9.51
CA THR A 456 17.94 -8.12 8.73
C THR A 456 16.64 -8.63 9.36
N THR A 457 16.39 -8.34 10.64
CA THR A 457 15.20 -8.84 11.36
C THR A 457 13.97 -7.98 11.17
N ASN A 458 14.16 -6.65 11.15
CA ASN A 458 13.09 -5.65 11.08
C ASN A 458 13.21 -4.74 9.85
N GLY A 459 14.29 -4.85 9.07
CA GLY A 459 14.59 -4.02 7.91
C GLY A 459 15.03 -2.60 8.25
N ASP A 460 15.50 -2.36 9.47
CA ASP A 460 15.95 -1.01 9.86
C ASP A 460 17.25 -0.64 9.15
N CYS A 461 17.26 0.54 8.53
CA CYS A 461 18.42 1.06 7.81
C CYS A 461 18.96 2.28 8.53
N GLN A 462 20.23 2.23 8.91
CA GLN A 462 20.95 3.33 9.57
C GLN A 462 22.19 3.74 8.76
N PRO A 463 21.99 4.31 7.55
CA PRO A 463 23.08 4.65 6.66
C PRO A 463 24.02 5.66 7.31
N SER A 464 25.31 5.38 7.25
CA SER A 464 26.39 6.20 7.79
C SER A 464 27.51 6.37 6.78
N VAL A 465 28.07 7.56 6.70
CA VAL A 465 29.31 7.86 5.97
C VAL A 465 30.39 8.17 7.01
N ASP A 466 31.64 7.80 6.74
CA ASP A 466 32.76 8.11 7.62
C ASP A 466 32.83 9.60 7.96
N ASP A 467 33.01 9.88 9.24
CA ASP A 467 32.99 11.23 9.81
C ASP A 467 34.33 11.99 9.65
N ILE A 468 35.22 11.51 8.77
CA ILE A 468 36.63 11.94 8.69
C ILE A 468 36.76 13.46 8.41
N GLN A 469 35.72 14.10 7.87
CA GLN A 469 35.63 15.55 7.67
C GLN A 469 34.24 16.15 8.02
N SER A 470 33.48 15.53 8.93
CA SER A 470 32.04 15.81 9.13
C SER A 470 31.67 17.18 9.72
N ASN A 471 32.64 18.00 10.12
CA ASN A 471 32.43 19.36 10.60
C ASN A 471 32.52 20.43 9.50
N ASN A 472 32.64 20.04 8.23
CA ASN A 472 32.69 20.99 7.13
C ASN A 472 31.28 21.38 6.68
N ASP A 473 30.75 22.46 7.25
CA ASP A 473 29.52 23.10 6.77
C ASP A 473 29.75 23.75 5.39
N GLY A 474 28.72 23.73 4.53
CA GLY A 474 28.72 24.40 3.21
C GLY A 474 29.15 23.50 2.04
N GLY A 475 30.05 24.02 1.19
CA GLY A 475 30.38 23.45 -0.14
C GLY A 475 30.86 22.00 -0.16
N LEU A 476 31.69 21.58 0.81
CA LEU A 476 32.18 20.19 0.88
C LEU A 476 31.07 19.20 1.20
N LYS A 477 30.06 19.62 1.98
CA LYS A 477 28.89 18.79 2.27
C LYS A 477 27.96 18.66 1.07
N ARG A 478 27.77 19.75 0.31
CA ARG A 478 27.08 19.70 -0.99
C ARG A 478 27.78 18.75 -1.96
N LEU A 479 29.11 18.79 -2.01
CA LEU A 479 29.89 17.85 -2.82
C LEU A 479 29.72 16.39 -2.36
N GLU A 480 29.55 16.14 -1.06
CA GLU A 480 29.36 14.77 -0.53
C GLU A 480 28.00 14.22 -0.93
N ALA A 481 26.95 15.05 -0.85
CA ALA A 481 25.61 14.75 -1.34
C ALA A 481 25.60 14.42 -2.84
N ILE A 482 26.28 15.23 -3.66
CA ILE A 482 26.44 14.98 -5.09
C ILE A 482 27.21 13.68 -5.33
N THR A 483 28.29 13.46 -4.59
CA THR A 483 29.12 12.24 -4.70
C THR A 483 28.31 10.99 -4.40
N PHE A 484 27.47 11.01 -3.36
CA PHE A 484 26.56 9.91 -3.03
C PHE A 484 25.62 9.60 -4.20
N ASP A 485 25.06 10.65 -4.79
CA ASP A 485 24.09 10.55 -5.87
C ASP A 485 24.69 10.04 -7.19
N LEU A 486 25.89 10.52 -7.55
CA LEU A 486 26.63 10.00 -8.71
C LEU A 486 27.09 8.55 -8.50
N SER A 487 27.53 8.21 -7.29
CA SER A 487 27.90 6.83 -6.93
C SER A 487 26.72 5.89 -7.07
N TYR A 488 25.52 6.34 -6.67
CA TYR A 488 24.28 5.58 -6.84
C TYR A 488 23.99 5.30 -8.32
N ILE A 489 24.03 6.32 -9.18
CA ILE A 489 23.81 6.16 -10.62
C ILE A 489 24.81 5.17 -11.22
N LYS A 490 26.09 5.30 -10.87
CA LYS A 490 27.14 4.40 -11.37
C LYS A 490 26.94 2.96 -10.92
N SER A 491 26.48 2.73 -9.69
CA SER A 491 26.16 1.38 -9.19
C SER A 491 24.94 0.77 -9.87
N VAL A 492 23.91 1.57 -10.15
CA VAL A 492 22.75 1.15 -10.93
C VAL A 492 23.18 0.69 -12.33
N ASP A 493 24.05 1.44 -12.99
CA ASP A 493 24.60 1.10 -14.30
C ASP A 493 25.49 -0.15 -14.27
N SER A 494 26.46 -0.22 -13.34
CA SER A 494 27.33 -1.40 -13.16
C SER A 494 26.56 -2.71 -12.99
N LEU A 495 25.42 -2.65 -12.32
CA LEU A 495 24.58 -3.81 -12.01
C LEU A 495 23.41 -3.98 -13.00
N ASN A 496 23.30 -3.13 -14.02
CA ASN A 496 22.21 -3.11 -15.00
C ASN A 496 20.81 -3.10 -14.37
N LEU A 497 20.62 -2.30 -13.30
CA LEU A 497 19.35 -2.25 -12.59
C LEU A 497 18.35 -1.33 -13.29
N LEU A 498 17.08 -1.74 -13.28
CA LEU A 498 15.97 -0.91 -13.74
C LEU A 498 15.62 0.12 -12.67
N ARG A 499 16.39 1.21 -12.64
CA ARG A 499 16.23 2.35 -11.71
C ARG A 499 16.48 3.68 -12.44
N PRO A 500 15.99 4.82 -11.92
CA PRO A 500 16.31 6.12 -12.48
C PRO A 500 17.81 6.41 -12.42
N THR A 501 18.36 6.92 -13.52
CA THR A 501 19.78 7.31 -13.64
C THR A 501 19.93 8.82 -13.85
N PHE A 502 19.07 9.63 -13.23
CA PHE A 502 19.15 11.10 -13.28
C PHE A 502 19.19 11.69 -11.88
N VAL A 503 19.83 12.85 -11.71
CA VAL A 503 19.75 13.68 -10.50
C VAL A 503 19.74 15.17 -10.83
N VAL A 504 19.03 15.93 -10.01
CA VAL A 504 18.95 17.39 -10.10
C VAL A 504 19.51 17.99 -8.81
N HIS A 505 20.56 18.80 -8.95
CA HIS A 505 21.20 19.53 -7.86
C HIS A 505 21.07 21.03 -8.09
N ASP A 506 20.51 21.73 -7.10
CA ASP A 506 20.42 23.19 -7.14
C ASP A 506 21.53 23.85 -6.32
N SER A 507 21.90 25.07 -6.73
CA SER A 507 22.78 25.97 -5.99
C SER A 507 24.09 25.31 -5.54
N ILE A 508 24.89 24.82 -6.50
CA ILE A 508 26.23 24.27 -6.21
C ILE A 508 27.32 25.35 -6.07
N ASP A 509 26.92 26.62 -5.96
CA ASP A 509 27.78 27.81 -5.96
C ASP A 509 28.80 27.89 -4.82
N GLU A 510 28.54 27.19 -3.72
CA GLU A 510 29.44 27.14 -2.56
C GLU A 510 30.58 26.11 -2.73
N VAL A 511 30.53 25.28 -3.78
CA VAL A 511 31.56 24.28 -4.07
C VAL A 511 32.74 24.99 -4.73
N ASP A 512 33.96 24.69 -4.27
CA ASP A 512 35.19 25.24 -4.86
C ASP A 512 35.30 24.90 -6.36
N ILE A 513 35.74 25.87 -7.16
CA ILE A 513 35.84 25.74 -8.63
C ILE A 513 36.69 24.54 -9.07
N LYS A 514 37.73 24.16 -8.32
CA LYS A 514 38.53 22.98 -8.61
C LYS A 514 37.66 21.71 -8.55
N HIS A 515 36.79 21.60 -7.55
CA HIS A 515 35.87 20.49 -7.41
C HIS A 515 34.74 20.55 -8.43
N ILE A 516 34.26 21.74 -8.81
CA ILE A 516 33.28 21.89 -9.90
C ILE A 516 33.85 21.35 -11.23
N ARG A 517 35.11 21.67 -11.56
CA ARG A 517 35.77 21.14 -12.78
C ARG A 517 35.82 19.61 -12.78
N GLN A 518 36.25 19.01 -11.66
CA GLN A 518 36.28 17.56 -11.50
C GLN A 518 34.89 16.96 -11.60
N LEU A 519 33.91 17.56 -10.92
CA LEU A 519 32.52 17.13 -10.93
C LEU A 519 31.95 17.12 -12.35
N PHE A 520 32.19 18.18 -13.12
CA PHE A 520 31.71 18.27 -14.49
C PHE A 520 32.38 17.24 -15.40
N ASP A 521 33.69 17.06 -15.27
CA ASP A 521 34.42 16.06 -16.05
C ASP A 521 33.93 14.62 -15.77
N GLU A 522 33.67 14.30 -14.50
CA GLU A 522 33.06 13.02 -14.10
C GLU A 522 31.60 12.89 -14.55
N SER A 523 30.83 13.99 -14.52
CA SER A 523 29.42 13.99 -14.94
C SER A 523 29.25 13.81 -16.44
N ILE A 524 30.20 14.27 -17.24
CA ILE A 524 30.22 14.06 -18.70
C ILE A 524 30.41 12.57 -19.04
N GLN A 525 31.10 11.82 -18.20
CA GLN A 525 31.35 10.38 -18.37
C GLN A 525 30.28 9.50 -17.70
N LEU A 526 29.28 10.10 -17.05
CA LEU A 526 28.25 9.38 -16.32
C LEU A 526 27.30 8.67 -17.29
N SER A 527 26.95 7.41 -16.99
CA SER A 527 25.88 6.66 -17.66
C SER A 527 24.48 7.11 -17.23
N GLY A 528 24.27 8.43 -17.13
CA GLY A 528 23.09 9.03 -16.55
C GLY A 528 23.15 10.56 -16.59
N GLN A 529 22.07 11.21 -16.17
CA GLN A 529 21.90 12.65 -16.32
C GLN A 529 22.16 13.40 -15.03
N HIS A 530 23.06 14.37 -15.08
CA HIS A 530 23.32 15.29 -13.98
C HIS A 530 22.86 16.69 -14.37
N VAL A 531 21.76 17.15 -13.77
CA VAL A 531 21.23 18.50 -13.95
C VAL A 531 21.69 19.38 -12.80
N VAL A 532 22.38 20.46 -13.12
CA VAL A 532 22.94 21.40 -12.12
C VAL A 532 22.49 22.82 -12.38
N SER A 533 22.22 23.56 -11.30
CA SER A 533 22.02 25.01 -11.33
C SER A 533 23.17 25.71 -10.60
N MET A 534 23.78 26.69 -11.28
CA MET A 534 24.88 27.49 -10.73
C MET A 534 25.01 28.87 -11.39
N LEU A 535 25.74 29.78 -10.76
CA LEU A 535 26.15 31.06 -11.30
C LEU A 535 27.33 30.91 -12.26
N VAL A 536 27.22 31.55 -13.42
CA VAL A 536 28.29 31.53 -14.44
C VAL A 536 29.56 32.22 -13.97
N SER A 537 29.47 33.08 -12.95
CA SER A 537 30.61 33.79 -12.36
C SER A 537 31.60 32.86 -11.65
N GLN A 538 31.17 31.66 -11.26
CA GLN A 538 32.06 30.63 -10.72
C GLN A 538 32.95 30.04 -11.81
N LEU A 539 32.53 30.08 -13.08
CA LEU A 539 33.30 29.55 -14.19
C LEU A 539 34.25 30.61 -14.76
N GLU A 540 35.54 30.29 -14.80
CA GLU A 540 36.50 31.10 -15.52
C GLU A 540 36.23 31.06 -17.03
N LYS A 541 36.89 31.93 -17.81
CA LYS A 541 36.64 32.01 -19.25
C LYS A 541 36.97 30.73 -20.00
N GLY A 542 38.03 30.03 -19.60
CA GLY A 542 38.38 28.71 -20.16
C GLY A 542 37.33 27.66 -19.83
N ASP A 543 36.86 27.61 -18.57
CA ASP A 543 35.87 26.64 -18.11
C ASP A 543 34.53 26.84 -18.82
N TYR A 544 34.03 28.07 -18.89
CA TYR A 544 32.78 28.37 -19.60
C TYR A 544 32.83 27.89 -21.05
N GLN A 545 33.95 28.10 -21.75
CA GLN A 545 34.10 27.65 -23.13
C GLN A 545 34.19 26.11 -23.23
N LYS A 546 34.82 25.44 -22.27
CA LYS A 546 34.91 23.97 -22.20
C LYS A 546 33.54 23.33 -21.98
N TYR A 547 32.70 23.92 -21.12
CA TYR A 547 31.42 23.35 -20.72
C TYR A 547 30.21 23.95 -21.46
N LYS A 548 30.44 24.87 -22.40
CA LYS A 548 29.37 25.59 -23.11
C LYS A 548 28.35 24.66 -23.76
N ASP A 549 28.83 23.58 -24.37
CA ASP A 549 27.98 22.60 -25.04
C ASP A 549 27.11 21.79 -24.08
N TYR A 550 27.31 21.89 -22.77
CA TYR A 550 26.48 21.26 -21.74
C TYR A 550 25.50 22.22 -21.08
N ILE A 551 25.54 23.51 -21.44
CA ILE A 551 24.59 24.50 -20.93
C ILE A 551 23.26 24.35 -21.70
N VAL A 552 22.22 23.94 -20.97
CA VAL A 552 20.88 23.69 -21.53
C VAL A 552 19.91 24.86 -21.30
N LEU A 553 20.25 25.80 -20.41
CA LEU A 553 19.48 27.00 -20.16
C LEU A 553 20.38 28.16 -19.65
N GLU A 554 20.29 29.31 -20.31
CA GLU A 554 20.91 30.56 -19.88
C GLU A 554 19.84 31.63 -19.63
N LEU A 555 19.73 32.10 -18.39
CA LEU A 555 18.75 33.11 -17.96
C LEU A 555 19.38 34.49 -17.81
N SER A 556 18.57 35.55 -17.87
CA SER A 556 19.00 36.93 -17.59
C SER A 556 17.89 37.74 -16.94
N GLN A 557 18.17 38.95 -16.46
CA GLN A 557 17.14 39.82 -15.89
C GLN A 557 16.01 40.14 -16.88
N GLU A 558 16.35 40.30 -18.17
CA GLU A 558 15.40 40.53 -19.26
C GLU A 558 14.74 39.23 -19.79
N ASP A 559 15.19 38.06 -19.33
CA ASP A 559 14.71 36.76 -19.79
C ASP A 559 14.70 35.76 -18.62
N LYS A 560 13.99 36.11 -17.54
CA LYS A 560 13.81 35.26 -16.34
C LYS A 560 12.93 34.06 -16.66
N TYR A 561 12.99 32.98 -15.87
CA TYR A 561 12.25 31.75 -16.17
C TYR A 561 10.78 31.96 -16.60
N PHE A 562 9.96 32.72 -15.86
CA PHE A 562 8.55 32.95 -16.23
C PHE A 562 8.29 34.13 -17.17
N LYS A 563 9.33 34.85 -17.62
CA LYS A 563 9.23 36.08 -18.45
C LYS A 563 8.40 37.21 -17.79
N VAL A 564 8.39 37.26 -16.46
CA VAL A 564 7.75 38.31 -15.64
C VAL A 564 8.74 38.99 -14.70
#